data_AF-A0A958KKF8-F1
#
_entry.id   AF-A0A958KKF8-F1
#
_cell.length_a   1.000
_cell.length_b   1.000
_cell.length_c   1.000
_cell.angle_alpha   90.00
_cell.angle_beta   90.00
_cell.angle_gamma   90.00
#
_symmetry.space_group_name_H-M   'P 1'
#
loop_
_entity.id
_entity.type
_entity.pdbx_description
1 polymer ?
#
loop_
_entity_poly.entity_id
_entity_poly.type
_entity_poly.pdbx_seq_one_letter_code
_entity_poly.pdbx_strand_id
1 'polypeptide(L)'
;MPSTSVKQKIALLGGGLFAGLLLSALLYFPLKSLVQWTRSSSAEGSTFESLDDLRSTMLQSDERDVKSDHSVSLRSLISPHPSDAIIYDLRPNTEVKFQGVPVRINSCGMRSREIPIAKGEDVFRIAMLGDSYVFGWGVEEDKSFVSMLEQRLNQFTGGSPRVEVLNFGVPGYSTFQEVAAFNAIGRDFDPDLVLMYFIRNDFGLPFFIKSFGDSDEIVPGTTFDKMSEEGEHELVGEKRSTMFKLLNPNHQIRDIANALNEQNIPFYLVFNPHGSSDLTRRKLWVLKPRKFINVVDLRDEFRRITKEYGIDQNTLKLPHDEHPNARKHALLADMLTASLLGEFARLDFTIK
;
A
#
# COMPACT_ATOMS: atom_id res chain seq x y z
N MET A 1 3.84 -73.26 -9.49
CA MET A 1 5.08 -72.88 -8.77
C MET A 1 5.01 -71.38 -8.47
N PRO A 2 5.63 -70.91 -7.38
CA PRO A 2 4.88 -70.25 -6.28
C PRO A 2 5.14 -68.73 -6.19
N SER A 3 4.68 -67.91 -5.22
CA SER A 3 4.12 -68.18 -3.88
C SER A 3 3.27 -66.98 -3.35
N THR A 4 2.14 -67.28 -2.69
CA THR A 4 1.65 -66.81 -1.35
C THR A 4 2.24 -65.55 -0.68
N SER A 5 1.54 -64.75 0.16
CA SER A 5 0.14 -64.68 0.66
C SER A 5 -0.05 -63.28 1.34
N VAL A 6 -1.21 -62.62 1.55
CA VAL A 6 -2.65 -62.94 1.73
C VAL A 6 -3.08 -63.38 3.16
N LYS A 7 -4.05 -62.64 3.78
CA LYS A 7 -4.70 -62.79 5.13
C LYS A 7 -3.87 -62.20 6.31
N GLN A 8 -4.43 -61.69 7.42
CA GLN A 8 -5.79 -61.76 8.05
C GLN A 8 -6.26 -60.33 8.48
N LYS A 9 -7.52 -59.89 8.65
CA LYS A 9 -8.85 -60.40 9.12
C LYS A 9 -9.12 -60.27 10.64
N ILE A 10 -10.21 -59.54 10.99
CA ILE A 10 -11.06 -59.62 12.22
C ILE A 10 -10.46 -58.95 13.50
N ALA A 11 -11.21 -58.49 14.53
CA ALA A 11 -12.45 -57.68 14.68
C ALA A 11 -12.77 -57.49 16.19
N LEU A 12 -13.55 -56.44 16.54
CA LEU A 12 -14.40 -56.27 17.76
C LEU A 12 -13.80 -56.23 19.20
N LEU A 13 -14.37 -55.28 19.97
CA LEU A 13 -14.68 -55.30 21.43
C LEU A 13 -13.57 -55.26 22.50
N GLY A 14 -13.83 -54.47 23.55
CA GLY A 14 -13.34 -54.71 24.91
C GLY A 14 -12.72 -53.50 25.61
N GLY A 15 -13.47 -52.87 26.52
CA GLY A 15 -13.00 -51.69 27.27
C GLY A 15 -11.92 -51.95 28.33
N GLY A 16 -11.35 -50.85 28.85
CA GLY A 16 -10.43 -50.88 29.99
C GLY A 16 -9.81 -49.51 30.28
N LEU A 17 -10.21 -48.86 31.38
CA LEU A 17 -9.43 -47.77 31.96
C LEU A 17 -8.10 -48.33 32.46
N PHE A 18 -6.99 -47.61 32.25
CA PHE A 18 -5.97 -47.47 33.29
C PHE A 18 -5.21 -46.14 33.13
N ALA A 19 -5.04 -45.43 34.25
CA ALA A 19 -4.20 -44.25 34.34
C ALA A 19 -2.74 -44.66 34.64
N GLY A 20 -1.75 -43.89 34.17
CA GLY A 20 -0.34 -44.22 34.40
C GLY A 20 0.65 -43.24 33.77
N LEU A 21 0.95 -42.16 34.49
CA LEU A 21 2.02 -41.19 34.23
C LEU A 21 3.35 -41.81 33.80
N LEU A 22 4.05 -41.17 32.86
CA LEU A 22 5.47 -40.84 33.04
C LEU A 22 5.90 -39.65 32.17
N LEU A 23 6.50 -38.64 32.82
CA LEU A 23 7.05 -37.44 32.19
C LEU A 23 8.39 -37.73 31.52
N SER A 24 8.71 -36.99 30.45
CA SER A 24 10.00 -36.27 30.41
C SER A 24 10.01 -35.07 29.45
N ALA A 25 10.46 -33.94 29.99
CA ALA A 25 11.16 -32.82 29.34
C ALA A 25 10.58 -32.17 28.05
N LEU A 26 9.69 -31.18 28.24
CA LEU A 26 9.73 -29.91 27.48
C LEU A 26 9.34 -28.76 28.42
N LEU A 27 10.30 -27.91 28.79
CA LEU A 27 10.13 -26.73 29.65
C LEU A 27 10.81 -25.51 29.02
N TYR A 28 10.24 -24.31 29.28
CA TYR A 28 10.63 -22.96 28.81
C TYR A 28 10.37 -22.68 27.30
N PHE A 29 9.38 -21.87 26.90
CA PHE A 29 9.00 -20.52 27.38
C PHE A 29 7.46 -20.29 27.39
N PRO A 30 6.92 -19.31 28.15
CA PRO A 30 5.48 -19.20 28.40
C PRO A 30 4.70 -18.39 27.35
N LEU A 31 3.61 -18.99 26.84
CA LEU A 31 2.62 -18.42 25.92
C LEU A 31 1.73 -17.27 26.50
N LYS A 32 2.19 -16.57 27.55
CA LYS A 32 1.39 -15.53 28.24
C LYS A 32 1.53 -14.11 27.68
N SER A 33 2.55 -13.80 26.87
CA SER A 33 2.79 -12.44 26.37
C SER A 33 1.88 -12.01 25.21
N LEU A 34 1.27 -12.95 24.47
CA LEU A 34 0.46 -12.61 23.28
C LEU A 34 -1.03 -12.35 23.57
N VAL A 35 -1.51 -12.69 24.78
CA VAL A 35 -2.94 -12.59 25.17
C VAL A 35 -3.21 -11.43 26.14
N GLN A 36 -2.17 -10.82 26.72
CA GLN A 36 -2.33 -9.62 27.57
C GLN A 36 -2.26 -8.30 26.80
N TRP A 37 -1.60 -8.24 25.64
CA TRP A 37 -1.50 -6.99 24.86
C TRP A 37 -2.82 -6.58 24.17
N THR A 38 -3.79 -7.50 24.05
CA THR A 38 -5.15 -7.21 23.56
C THR A 38 -6.14 -6.81 24.66
N ARG A 39 -5.68 -6.57 25.89
CA ARG A 39 -6.56 -6.24 27.04
C ARG A 39 -6.16 -5.02 27.87
N SER A 40 -5.16 -4.25 27.45
CA SER A 40 -4.74 -3.02 28.15
C SER A 40 -4.78 -1.78 27.25
N SER A 41 -5.89 -1.61 26.52
CA SER A 41 -6.37 -0.33 25.96
C SER A 41 -7.79 -0.53 25.45
N SER A 42 -8.76 -0.68 26.35
CA SER A 42 -10.17 -0.38 26.04
C SER A 42 -10.34 1.13 25.96
N ALA A 43 -9.68 1.75 24.98
CA ALA A 43 -10.16 3.02 24.45
C ALA A 43 -11.47 2.70 23.72
N GLU A 44 -12.52 3.45 24.02
CA GLU A 44 -13.83 3.30 23.39
C GLU A 44 -13.65 3.37 21.87
N GLY A 45 -13.86 2.23 21.20
CA GLY A 45 -13.74 2.15 19.75
C GLY A 45 -14.80 3.04 19.13
N SER A 46 -14.39 4.00 18.30
CA SER A 46 -15.32 4.84 17.56
C SER A 46 -16.07 3.97 16.54
N THR A 47 -17.27 3.55 16.91
CA THR A 47 -18.22 2.82 16.05
C THR A 47 -18.74 3.74 14.96
N PHE A 48 -18.78 3.28 13.71
CA PHE A 48 -19.39 4.01 12.60
C PHE A 48 -20.45 3.16 11.92
N GLU A 49 -21.65 3.70 11.71
CA GLU A 49 -22.78 2.99 11.09
C GLU A 49 -22.80 3.08 9.56
N SER A 50 -22.19 4.13 8.98
CA SER A 50 -22.17 4.37 7.52
C SER A 50 -20.91 5.12 7.06
N LEU A 51 -20.74 5.30 5.74
CA LEU A 51 -19.72 6.22 5.21
C LEU A 51 -19.97 7.66 5.68
N ASP A 52 -21.22 8.12 5.75
CA ASP A 52 -21.51 9.48 6.20
C ASP A 52 -21.27 9.67 7.70
N ASP A 53 -21.34 8.60 8.49
CA ASP A 53 -20.96 8.60 9.91
C ASP A 53 -19.42 8.56 10.11
N LEU A 54 -18.71 7.77 9.29
CA LEU A 54 -17.24 7.83 9.17
C LEU A 54 -16.79 9.25 8.80
N ARG A 55 -17.43 9.87 7.79
CA ARG A 55 -17.18 11.26 7.36
C ARG A 55 -17.47 12.24 8.50
N SER A 56 -18.64 12.13 9.14
CA SER A 56 -19.04 12.98 10.26
C SER A 56 -18.08 12.90 11.43
N THR A 57 -17.52 11.71 11.70
CA THR A 57 -16.58 11.54 12.80
C THR A 57 -15.16 11.97 12.43
N MET A 58 -14.69 11.79 11.19
CA MET A 58 -13.42 12.39 10.73
C MET A 58 -13.37 13.93 10.92
N LEU A 59 -14.53 14.60 10.99
CA LEU A 59 -14.65 16.04 11.24
C LEU A 59 -14.63 16.43 12.73
N GLN A 60 -14.77 15.48 13.66
CA GLN A 60 -14.69 15.75 15.10
C GLN A 60 -13.23 15.73 15.58
N SER A 61 -12.79 16.80 16.23
CA SER A 61 -11.46 16.89 16.87
C SER A 61 -11.44 16.16 18.21
N ASP A 62 -10.40 15.35 18.46
CA ASP A 62 -10.15 14.71 19.76
C ASP A 62 -8.91 15.35 20.41
N GLU A 63 -9.05 15.86 21.63
CA GLU A 63 -7.95 16.49 22.39
C GLU A 63 -6.82 15.50 22.73
N ARG A 64 -7.05 14.18 22.56
CA ARG A 64 -6.09 13.09 22.79
C ARG A 64 -5.17 12.81 21.60
N ASP A 65 -5.34 13.49 20.46
CA ASP A 65 -4.61 13.20 19.20
C ASP A 65 -3.11 13.57 19.20
N VAL A 66 -2.62 14.29 20.22
CA VAL A 66 -1.22 14.78 20.29
C VAL A 66 -0.37 13.86 21.17
N LYS A 67 0.56 13.12 20.56
CA LYS A 67 1.57 12.30 21.25
C LYS A 67 2.53 13.16 22.07
N SER A 68 3.25 12.55 23.01
CA SER A 68 4.24 13.22 23.88
C SER A 68 5.40 13.91 23.14
N ASP A 69 5.62 13.61 21.86
CA ASP A 69 6.59 14.26 20.99
C ASP A 69 5.98 15.40 20.15
N HIS A 70 4.73 15.78 20.41
CA HIS A 70 3.89 16.68 19.63
C HIS A 70 3.47 16.15 18.24
N SER A 71 3.64 14.86 17.94
CA SER A 71 3.08 14.28 16.72
C SER A 71 1.55 14.16 16.81
N VAL A 72 0.84 14.61 15.79
CA VAL A 72 -0.60 14.39 15.63
C VAL A 72 -0.90 12.97 15.12
N SER A 73 -2.17 12.55 15.17
CA SER A 73 -2.65 11.33 14.53
C SER A 73 -2.94 11.53 13.03
N LEU A 74 -3.13 10.42 12.29
CA LEU A 74 -3.45 10.48 10.85
C LEU A 74 -4.76 11.23 10.59
N ARG A 75 -5.73 11.20 11.53
CA ARG A 75 -7.00 11.93 11.46
C ARG A 75 -6.81 13.44 11.31
N SER A 76 -5.74 13.99 11.89
CA SER A 76 -5.39 15.41 11.76
C SER A 76 -4.85 15.78 10.38
N LEU A 77 -4.38 14.80 9.58
CA LEU A 77 -3.87 14.98 8.23
C LEU A 77 -4.91 14.75 7.13
N ILE A 78 -6.04 14.10 7.42
CA ILE A 78 -7.04 13.73 6.41
C ILE A 78 -8.35 14.53 6.53
N SER A 79 -9.16 14.52 5.48
CA SER A 79 -10.53 15.05 5.50
C SER A 79 -11.45 14.23 4.60
N PRO A 80 -12.75 14.09 4.94
CA PRO A 80 -13.74 13.44 4.10
C PRO A 80 -13.76 13.89 2.64
N HIS A 81 -13.72 12.94 1.70
CA HIS A 81 -14.05 13.20 0.30
C HIS A 81 -15.54 12.83 0.06
N PRO A 82 -16.32 13.66 -0.65
CA PRO A 82 -17.69 13.32 -1.09
C PRO A 82 -17.79 12.16 -2.10
N SER A 83 -16.68 11.58 -2.56
CA SER A 83 -16.65 10.48 -3.52
C SER A 83 -16.43 9.17 -2.78
N ASP A 84 -17.32 8.20 -2.92
CA ASP A 84 -17.18 6.87 -2.30
C ASP A 84 -16.02 6.06 -2.91
N ALA A 85 -15.48 6.49 -4.05
CA ALA A 85 -14.29 5.90 -4.67
C ALA A 85 -12.97 6.42 -4.08
N ILE A 86 -12.98 7.56 -3.35
CA ILE A 86 -11.78 8.19 -2.77
C ILE A 86 -11.86 8.22 -1.24
N ILE A 87 -13.06 8.45 -0.67
CA ILE A 87 -13.44 8.38 0.75
C ILE A 87 -12.84 9.50 1.61
N TYR A 88 -11.54 9.76 1.49
CA TYR A 88 -10.83 10.83 2.19
C TYR A 88 -9.60 11.30 1.40
N ASP A 89 -9.28 12.59 1.55
CA ASP A 89 -8.07 13.21 1.01
C ASP A 89 -7.11 13.59 2.14
N LEU A 90 -5.88 13.95 1.78
CA LEU A 90 -5.01 14.75 2.67
C LEU A 90 -5.54 16.18 2.72
N ARG A 91 -5.64 16.75 3.93
CA ARG A 91 -6.16 18.10 4.17
C ARG A 91 -5.20 19.14 3.55
N PRO A 92 -5.62 19.94 2.56
CA PRO A 92 -4.75 20.92 1.92
C PRO A 92 -4.26 22.00 2.88
N ASN A 93 -3.11 22.61 2.57
CA ASN A 93 -2.49 23.70 3.36
C ASN A 93 -2.25 23.33 4.84
N THR A 94 -1.91 22.07 5.12
CA THR A 94 -1.68 21.56 6.48
C THR A 94 -0.19 21.43 6.76
N GLU A 95 0.31 22.11 7.81
CA GLU A 95 1.65 21.88 8.35
C GLU A 95 1.55 21.38 9.80
N VAL A 96 2.04 20.15 10.03
CA VAL A 96 2.01 19.49 11.34
C VAL A 96 3.25 18.62 11.54
N LYS A 97 3.47 18.17 12.78
CA LYS A 97 4.37 17.05 13.06
C LYS A 97 3.57 15.75 13.05
N PHE A 98 4.01 14.74 12.31
CA PHE A 98 3.36 13.44 12.22
C PHE A 98 4.42 12.33 12.17
N GLN A 99 4.24 11.27 12.98
CA GLN A 99 5.20 10.17 13.13
C GLN A 99 6.65 10.65 13.36
N GLY A 100 6.83 11.64 14.24
CA GLY A 100 8.13 12.17 14.63
C GLY A 100 8.73 13.22 13.68
N VAL A 101 8.18 13.39 12.47
CA VAL A 101 8.75 14.23 11.40
C VAL A 101 7.80 15.38 10.99
N PRO A 102 8.33 16.50 10.46
CA PRO A 102 7.49 17.52 9.85
C PRO A 102 6.81 16.99 8.57
N VAL A 103 5.54 17.35 8.42
CA VAL A 103 4.70 17.09 7.26
C VAL A 103 4.04 18.40 6.85
N ARG A 104 4.25 18.79 5.60
CA ARG A 104 3.46 19.82 4.91
C ARG A 104 2.64 19.17 3.80
N ILE A 105 1.38 19.58 3.67
CA ILE A 105 0.48 19.22 2.59
C ILE A 105 0.16 20.51 1.82
N ASN A 106 0.45 20.52 0.51
CA ASN A 106 0.26 21.68 -0.34
C ASN A 106 -1.23 21.95 -0.65
N SER A 107 -1.50 23.04 -1.35
CA SER A 107 -2.86 23.48 -1.74
C SER A 107 -3.66 22.43 -2.54
N CYS A 108 -2.98 21.47 -3.17
CA CYS A 108 -3.55 20.41 -4.01
C CYS A 108 -3.56 19.03 -3.32
N GLY A 109 -3.32 18.96 -2.01
CA GLY A 109 -3.40 17.71 -1.23
C GLY A 109 -2.17 16.79 -1.36
N MET A 110 -1.07 17.24 -1.96
CA MET A 110 0.17 16.47 -2.07
C MET A 110 1.13 16.78 -0.91
N ARG A 111 1.89 15.77 -0.44
CA ARG A 111 2.99 15.99 0.52
C ARG A 111 4.25 16.49 -0.20
N SER A 112 4.29 17.79 -0.50
CA SER A 112 5.40 18.44 -1.19
C SER A 112 5.34 19.97 -1.03
N ARG A 113 6.26 20.68 -1.72
CA ARG A 113 6.11 22.12 -2.02
C ARG A 113 4.83 22.39 -2.84
N GLU A 114 4.44 23.66 -2.95
CA GLU A 114 3.48 24.09 -3.96
C GLU A 114 4.00 23.78 -5.38
N ILE A 115 3.12 23.26 -6.24
CA ILE A 115 3.38 22.96 -7.65
C ILE A 115 2.18 23.50 -8.45
N PRO A 116 2.37 24.42 -9.41
CA PRO A 116 1.27 24.92 -10.23
C PRO A 116 0.62 23.81 -11.06
N ILE A 117 -0.71 23.81 -11.17
CA ILE A 117 -1.44 22.86 -12.04
C ILE A 117 -0.96 23.02 -13.50
N ALA A 118 -0.87 24.27 -14.00
CA ALA A 118 -0.27 24.56 -15.29
C ALA A 118 1.22 24.14 -15.33
N LYS A 119 1.59 23.37 -16.36
CA LYS A 119 2.95 22.89 -16.63
C LYS A 119 3.74 23.93 -17.41
N GLY A 120 5.04 24.06 -17.12
CA GLY A 120 5.95 24.93 -17.86
C GLY A 120 6.56 24.21 -19.07
N GLU A 121 7.01 25.00 -20.06
CA GLU A 121 7.47 24.47 -21.37
C GLU A 121 8.67 23.50 -21.27
N ASP A 122 9.58 23.71 -20.31
CA ASP A 122 10.75 22.83 -20.04
C ASP A 122 10.57 21.91 -18.81
N VAL A 123 9.34 21.47 -18.51
CA VAL A 123 9.04 20.64 -17.33
C VAL A 123 8.56 19.25 -17.71
N PHE A 124 9.22 18.21 -17.19
CA PHE A 124 8.79 16.81 -17.30
C PHE A 124 8.15 16.35 -15.98
N ARG A 125 6.88 15.93 -16.03
CA ARG A 125 6.08 15.54 -14.85
C ARG A 125 5.90 14.05 -14.71
N ILE A 126 6.23 13.56 -13.52
CA ILE A 126 6.02 12.17 -13.10
C ILE A 126 4.93 12.17 -12.04
N ALA A 127 3.76 11.58 -12.32
CA ALA A 127 2.77 11.30 -11.29
C ALA A 127 3.14 10.00 -10.57
N MET A 128 3.46 10.08 -9.28
CA MET A 128 3.70 8.91 -8.42
C MET A 128 2.44 8.62 -7.60
N LEU A 129 1.76 7.53 -7.95
CA LEU A 129 0.57 7.03 -7.25
C LEU A 129 0.99 5.98 -6.23
N GLY A 130 0.33 5.98 -5.08
CA GLY A 130 0.53 4.96 -4.05
C GLY A 130 -0.06 5.35 -2.70
N ASP A 131 0.48 4.74 -1.65
CA ASP A 131 -0.04 4.82 -0.29
C ASP A 131 0.93 5.52 0.69
N SER A 132 1.01 5.02 1.93
CA SER A 132 1.95 5.48 2.96
C SER A 132 3.42 5.35 2.55
N TYR A 133 3.78 4.46 1.61
CA TYR A 133 5.14 4.37 1.08
C TYR A 133 5.48 5.57 0.19
N VAL A 134 4.58 5.97 -0.71
CA VAL A 134 4.75 7.13 -1.59
C VAL A 134 4.68 8.42 -0.79
N PHE A 135 3.77 8.49 0.20
CA PHE A 135 3.70 9.57 1.18
C PHE A 135 5.00 9.76 2.00
N GLY A 136 5.81 8.71 2.17
CA GLY A 136 7.02 8.76 2.99
C GLY A 136 6.74 8.73 4.50
N TRP A 137 5.84 7.85 4.94
CA TRP A 137 5.41 7.71 6.34
C TRP A 137 6.59 7.63 7.32
N GLY A 138 6.61 8.53 8.32
CA GLY A 138 7.65 8.58 9.36
C GLY A 138 9.06 8.97 8.86
N VAL A 139 9.17 9.48 7.63
CA VAL A 139 10.42 9.96 7.03
C VAL A 139 10.25 11.42 6.61
N GLU A 140 11.30 12.24 6.80
CA GLU A 140 11.31 13.65 6.39
C GLU A 140 11.14 13.77 4.86
N GLU A 141 10.53 14.86 4.39
CA GLU A 141 10.11 15.01 2.99
C GLU A 141 11.28 14.86 2.00
N ASP A 142 12.43 15.47 2.29
CA ASP A 142 13.66 15.43 1.49
C ASP A 142 14.30 14.04 1.42
N LYS A 143 14.10 13.22 2.46
CA LYS A 143 14.58 11.84 2.60
C LYS A 143 13.56 10.80 2.11
N SER A 144 12.37 11.24 1.68
CA SER A 144 11.40 10.36 1.03
C SER A 144 11.92 9.91 -0.34
N PHE A 145 11.50 8.71 -0.79
CA PHE A 145 12.03 8.16 -2.04
C PHE A 145 11.55 8.95 -3.26
N VAL A 146 10.40 9.61 -3.15
CA VAL A 146 9.80 10.46 -4.18
C VAL A 146 10.65 11.73 -4.39
N SER A 147 10.99 12.44 -3.31
CA SER A 147 11.87 13.61 -3.37
C SER A 147 13.29 13.26 -3.81
N MET A 148 13.84 12.14 -3.33
CA MET A 148 15.17 11.69 -3.77
C MET A 148 15.19 11.27 -5.24
N LEU A 149 14.09 10.72 -5.78
CA LEU A 149 13.94 10.43 -7.21
C LEU A 149 13.92 11.75 -8.02
N GLU A 150 13.15 12.76 -7.60
CA GLU A 150 13.12 14.07 -8.26
C GLU A 150 14.53 14.69 -8.31
N GLN A 151 15.25 14.70 -7.18
CA GLN A 151 16.62 15.22 -7.10
C GLN A 151 17.58 14.50 -8.06
N ARG A 152 17.53 13.16 -8.10
CA ARG A 152 18.43 12.34 -8.92
C ARG A 152 18.15 12.45 -10.41
N LEU A 153 16.88 12.55 -10.81
CA LEU A 153 16.52 12.78 -12.21
C LEU A 153 16.88 14.20 -12.68
N ASN A 154 16.73 15.21 -11.83
CA ASN A 154 17.23 16.56 -12.13
C ASN A 154 18.77 16.62 -12.22
N GLN A 155 19.48 15.87 -11.38
CA GLN A 155 20.94 15.74 -11.50
C GLN A 155 21.36 15.08 -12.82
N PHE A 156 20.63 14.04 -13.26
CA PHE A 156 20.91 13.35 -14.52
C PHE A 156 20.63 14.21 -15.76
N THR A 157 19.51 14.94 -15.79
CA THR A 157 19.14 15.85 -16.90
C THR A 157 19.90 17.19 -16.87
N GLY A 158 20.71 17.44 -15.83
CA GLY A 158 21.28 18.77 -15.60
C GLY A 158 20.22 19.85 -15.33
N GLY A 159 19.00 19.46 -14.99
CA GLY A 159 17.83 20.33 -14.82
C GLY A 159 17.12 20.72 -16.11
N SER A 160 17.43 20.08 -17.25
CA SER A 160 16.82 20.39 -18.56
C SER A 160 16.44 19.10 -19.32
N PRO A 161 15.15 18.73 -19.43
CA PRO A 161 14.01 19.38 -18.78
C PRO A 161 14.09 19.26 -17.26
N ARG A 162 13.47 20.20 -16.54
CA ARG A 162 13.33 20.11 -15.09
C ARG A 162 12.30 19.04 -14.76
N VAL A 163 12.69 18.05 -13.97
CA VAL A 163 11.78 16.97 -13.57
C VAL A 163 11.00 17.39 -12.33
N GLU A 164 9.68 17.23 -12.36
CA GLU A 164 8.80 17.33 -11.19
C GLU A 164 8.18 15.97 -10.87
N VAL A 165 8.32 15.50 -9.62
CA VAL A 165 7.69 14.25 -9.18
C VAL A 165 6.53 14.57 -8.23
N LEU A 166 5.31 14.37 -8.72
CA LEU A 166 4.07 14.68 -8.03
C LEU A 166 3.74 13.53 -7.06
N ASN A 167 3.68 13.86 -5.77
CA ASN A 167 3.45 12.89 -4.70
C ASN A 167 1.94 12.72 -4.43
N PHE A 168 1.30 11.79 -5.13
CA PHE A 168 -0.08 11.37 -4.89
C PHE A 168 -0.17 10.19 -3.89
N GLY A 169 0.80 10.07 -2.98
CA GLY A 169 0.80 9.08 -1.93
C GLY A 169 -0.12 9.47 -0.78
N VAL A 170 -1.17 8.71 -0.52
CA VAL A 170 -2.07 8.96 0.62
C VAL A 170 -2.10 7.76 1.56
N PRO A 171 -1.78 7.92 2.86
CA PRO A 171 -1.71 6.79 3.78
C PRO A 171 -3.02 6.02 3.88
N GLY A 172 -2.93 4.70 3.74
CA GLY A 172 -4.06 3.78 3.85
C GLY A 172 -4.89 3.60 2.59
N TYR A 173 -4.50 4.24 1.47
CA TYR A 173 -5.08 3.94 0.15
C TYR A 173 -4.82 2.50 -0.29
N SER A 174 -5.62 2.05 -1.26
CA SER A 174 -5.28 0.95 -2.15
C SER A 174 -5.56 1.36 -3.60
N THR A 175 -5.03 0.60 -4.57
CA THR A 175 -5.10 0.84 -6.02
C THR A 175 -6.36 1.54 -6.56
N PHE A 176 -7.58 1.24 -6.07
CA PHE A 176 -8.79 1.90 -6.59
C PHE A 176 -8.92 3.36 -6.15
N GLN A 177 -8.53 3.71 -4.92
CA GLN A 177 -8.47 5.10 -4.46
C GLN A 177 -7.35 5.85 -5.18
N GLU A 178 -6.21 5.21 -5.42
CA GLU A 178 -5.10 5.78 -6.19
C GLU A 178 -5.53 6.15 -7.61
N VAL A 179 -6.22 5.24 -8.30
CA VAL A 179 -6.77 5.49 -9.64
C VAL A 179 -7.89 6.53 -9.61
N ALA A 180 -8.76 6.52 -8.59
CA ALA A 180 -9.84 7.48 -8.46
C ALA A 180 -9.30 8.91 -8.20
N ALA A 181 -8.35 9.07 -7.27
CA ALA A 181 -7.71 10.35 -6.98
C ALA A 181 -6.90 10.88 -8.17
N PHE A 182 -6.15 10.01 -8.86
CA PHE A 182 -5.46 10.40 -10.09
C PHE A 182 -6.42 10.90 -11.18
N ASN A 183 -7.56 10.22 -11.37
CA ASN A 183 -8.59 10.65 -12.33
C ASN A 183 -9.32 11.93 -11.90
N ALA A 184 -9.39 12.23 -10.60
CA ALA A 184 -10.09 13.39 -10.07
C ALA A 184 -9.27 14.70 -10.11
N ILE A 185 -7.95 14.62 -9.96
CA ILE A 185 -7.06 15.80 -9.96
C ILE A 185 -5.69 15.55 -10.62
N GLY A 186 -5.13 14.34 -10.52
CA GLY A 186 -3.78 14.05 -10.99
C GLY A 186 -3.55 14.21 -12.49
N ARG A 187 -4.62 14.08 -13.31
CA ARG A 187 -4.58 14.33 -14.76
C ARG A 187 -4.47 15.81 -15.13
N ASP A 188 -4.97 16.72 -14.29
CA ASP A 188 -4.96 18.17 -14.58
C ASP A 188 -3.54 18.76 -14.57
N PHE A 189 -2.58 18.04 -13.97
CA PHE A 189 -1.17 18.42 -13.95
C PHE A 189 -0.38 18.07 -15.22
N ASP A 190 -1.02 17.48 -16.25
CA ASP A 190 -0.38 17.05 -17.51
C ASP A 190 0.90 16.18 -17.32
N PRO A 191 0.79 15.00 -16.67
CA PRO A 191 1.94 14.13 -16.43
C PRO A 191 2.45 13.46 -17.71
N ASP A 192 3.75 13.56 -17.96
CA ASP A 192 4.45 12.86 -19.06
C ASP A 192 4.70 11.38 -18.74
N LEU A 193 4.62 10.99 -17.46
CA LEU A 193 4.89 9.63 -16.97
C LEU A 193 4.03 9.36 -15.73
N VAL A 194 3.43 8.17 -15.66
CA VAL A 194 2.69 7.72 -14.46
C VAL A 194 3.32 6.45 -13.90
N LEU A 195 3.65 6.50 -12.61
CA LEU A 195 4.23 5.40 -11.85
C LEU A 195 3.25 5.03 -10.73
N MET A 196 2.85 3.76 -10.64
CA MET A 196 2.05 3.24 -9.53
C MET A 196 2.91 2.34 -8.64
N TYR A 197 3.12 2.73 -7.40
CA TYR A 197 3.96 2.01 -6.45
C TYR A 197 3.15 0.95 -5.68
N PHE A 198 3.09 -0.25 -6.26
CA PHE A 198 2.23 -1.34 -5.83
C PHE A 198 2.87 -2.18 -4.70
N ILE A 199 2.12 -2.35 -3.61
CA ILE A 199 2.52 -3.10 -2.42
C ILE A 199 1.49 -4.23 -2.09
N ARG A 200 1.24 -4.57 -0.81
CA ARG A 200 0.32 -5.65 -0.39
C ARG A 200 -1.12 -5.22 -0.09
N ASN A 201 -1.36 -4.03 0.49
CA ASN A 201 -2.71 -3.48 0.76
C ASN A 201 -3.45 -3.13 -0.53
N ASP A 202 -2.76 -2.92 -1.64
CA ASP A 202 -3.34 -2.79 -2.98
C ASP A 202 -4.31 -3.90 -3.40
N PHE A 203 -4.14 -5.11 -2.85
CA PHE A 203 -5.09 -6.20 -3.08
C PHE A 203 -6.37 -6.11 -2.24
N GLY A 204 -6.43 -5.20 -1.26
CA GLY A 204 -7.47 -5.15 -0.25
C GLY A 204 -8.27 -3.85 -0.24
N LEU A 205 -9.22 -3.82 0.69
CA LEU A 205 -9.96 -2.62 1.05
C LEU A 205 -9.02 -1.54 1.64
N PRO A 206 -9.44 -0.26 1.61
CA PRO A 206 -8.78 0.80 2.35
C PRO A 206 -8.77 0.48 3.83
N PHE A 207 -7.83 1.07 4.57
CA PHE A 207 -7.74 0.90 6.02
C PHE A 207 -8.97 1.44 6.81
N PHE A 208 -9.91 2.11 6.13
CA PHE A 208 -11.07 2.78 6.74
C PHE A 208 -12.44 2.26 6.27
N ILE A 209 -12.53 1.20 5.46
CA ILE A 209 -13.85 0.61 5.10
C ILE A 209 -14.31 -0.42 6.15
N LYS A 210 -15.54 -0.24 6.63
CA LYS A 210 -16.26 -1.12 7.58
C LYS A 210 -16.53 -2.51 7.00
N SER A 211 -16.61 -3.53 7.86
CA SER A 211 -17.17 -4.84 7.49
C SER A 211 -18.66 -4.75 7.13
N PHE A 212 -19.10 -5.58 6.18
CA PHE A 212 -20.52 -5.83 5.95
C PHE A 212 -20.92 -7.15 6.60
N GLY A 213 -21.44 -7.08 7.83
CA GLY A 213 -22.05 -8.20 8.55
C GLY A 213 -22.00 -8.04 10.06
N ASP A 214 -23.15 -7.70 10.67
CA ASP A 214 -23.61 -7.82 12.08
C ASP A 214 -22.64 -7.64 13.28
N SER A 215 -21.42 -7.16 13.09
CA SER A 215 -20.59 -6.58 14.15
C SER A 215 -20.04 -5.22 13.72
N ASP A 216 -20.13 -4.22 14.62
CA ASP A 216 -19.60 -2.87 14.41
C ASP A 216 -18.08 -2.78 14.58
N GLU A 217 -17.37 -3.82 14.13
CA GLU A 217 -15.92 -3.95 14.25
C GLU A 217 -15.24 -3.47 12.97
N ILE A 218 -14.33 -2.49 13.10
CA ILE A 218 -13.41 -2.10 12.03
C ILE A 218 -12.34 -3.20 11.92
N VAL A 219 -12.64 -4.23 11.13
CA VAL A 219 -11.70 -5.30 10.83
C VAL A 219 -10.78 -4.91 9.66
N PRO A 220 -9.47 -5.21 9.73
CA PRO A 220 -8.57 -5.01 8.60
C PRO A 220 -9.09 -5.74 7.34
N GLY A 221 -8.85 -5.19 6.14
CA GLY A 221 -9.38 -5.76 4.89
C GLY A 221 -9.06 -7.26 4.65
N THR A 222 -7.97 -7.77 5.25
CA THR A 222 -7.60 -9.19 5.26
C THR A 222 -8.57 -10.12 6.01
N THR A 223 -9.41 -9.56 6.87
CA THR A 223 -10.45 -10.27 7.63
C THR A 223 -11.79 -10.18 6.89
N PHE A 224 -12.07 -9.05 6.22
CA PHE A 224 -13.19 -8.95 5.28
C PHE A 224 -13.08 -9.95 4.14
N ASP A 225 -11.87 -10.16 3.58
CA ASP A 225 -11.61 -11.22 2.59
C ASP A 225 -12.17 -12.58 3.05
N LYS A 226 -11.91 -12.97 4.31
CA LYS A 226 -12.38 -14.23 4.90
C LYS A 226 -13.89 -14.26 5.10
N MET A 227 -14.45 -13.21 5.69
CA MET A 227 -15.91 -13.09 5.90
C MET A 227 -16.67 -13.12 4.56
N SER A 228 -16.06 -12.63 3.48
CA SER A 228 -16.67 -12.64 2.16
C SER A 228 -16.82 -14.05 1.55
N GLU A 229 -16.05 -15.04 1.99
CA GLU A 229 -16.14 -16.42 1.51
C GLU A 229 -17.42 -17.15 2.03
N GLU A 230 -18.14 -16.59 3.01
CA GLU A 230 -19.13 -17.30 3.82
C GLU A 230 -20.63 -16.89 3.62
N GLY A 231 -20.96 -15.91 2.76
CA GLY A 231 -22.33 -15.31 2.67
C GLY A 231 -23.16 -15.61 1.39
N GLU A 232 -24.44 -16.00 1.57
CA GLU A 232 -25.31 -16.63 0.54
C GLU A 232 -26.43 -15.76 -0.11
N HIS A 233 -26.54 -14.44 0.10
CA HIS A 233 -27.74 -13.68 -0.32
C HIS A 233 -27.68 -13.01 -1.72
N GLU A 234 -28.76 -13.10 -2.51
CA GLU A 234 -28.78 -12.75 -3.94
C GLU A 234 -28.64 -11.24 -4.24
N LEU A 235 -29.34 -10.36 -3.50
CA LEU A 235 -29.16 -8.89 -3.56
C LEU A 235 -27.78 -8.43 -3.07
N VAL A 236 -27.13 -9.21 -2.20
CA VAL A 236 -25.72 -8.98 -1.85
C VAL A 236 -24.86 -9.30 -3.07
N GLY A 237 -25.21 -10.32 -3.88
CA GLY A 237 -24.53 -10.70 -5.12
C GLY A 237 -24.31 -9.59 -6.15
N GLU A 238 -25.29 -8.73 -6.44
CA GLU A 238 -25.11 -7.63 -7.41
C GLU A 238 -24.23 -6.48 -6.86
N LYS A 239 -24.48 -6.05 -5.61
CA LYS A 239 -23.63 -5.06 -4.94
C LYS A 239 -22.20 -5.60 -4.78
N ARG A 240 -22.06 -6.88 -4.45
CA ARG A 240 -20.80 -7.65 -4.41
C ARG A 240 -20.12 -7.64 -5.78
N SER A 241 -20.81 -7.98 -6.87
CA SER A 241 -20.24 -7.95 -8.23
C SER A 241 -19.71 -6.57 -8.62
N THR A 242 -20.42 -5.51 -8.22
CA THR A 242 -20.04 -4.12 -8.50
C THR A 242 -18.85 -3.69 -7.64
N MET A 243 -18.89 -3.94 -6.33
CA MET A 243 -17.80 -3.70 -5.39
C MET A 243 -16.53 -4.48 -5.76
N PHE A 244 -16.63 -5.78 -6.04
CA PHE A 244 -15.49 -6.60 -6.49
C PHE A 244 -14.95 -6.20 -7.87
N LYS A 245 -15.69 -5.46 -8.70
CA LYS A 245 -15.13 -4.84 -9.93
C LYS A 245 -14.42 -3.52 -9.60
N LEU A 246 -15.03 -2.66 -8.80
CA LEU A 246 -14.47 -1.37 -8.38
C LEU A 246 -13.18 -1.53 -7.56
N LEU A 247 -13.15 -2.48 -6.62
CA LEU A 247 -12.07 -2.66 -5.67
C LEU A 247 -10.94 -3.58 -6.18
N ASN A 248 -11.13 -4.29 -7.30
CA ASN A 248 -10.13 -5.23 -7.79
C ASN A 248 -9.01 -4.51 -8.55
N PRO A 249 -7.75 -4.58 -8.07
CA PRO A 249 -6.64 -3.83 -8.64
C PRO A 249 -6.39 -4.18 -10.11
N ASN A 250 -6.76 -5.39 -10.58
CA ASN A 250 -6.59 -5.74 -11.99
C ASN A 250 -7.48 -4.93 -12.94
N HIS A 251 -8.70 -4.59 -12.52
CA HIS A 251 -9.59 -3.75 -13.33
C HIS A 251 -9.09 -2.31 -13.30
N GLN A 252 -8.77 -1.80 -12.11
CA GLN A 252 -8.23 -0.44 -11.94
C GLN A 252 -6.93 -0.21 -12.71
N ILE A 253 -5.94 -1.10 -12.57
CA ILE A 253 -4.66 -1.06 -13.33
C ILE A 253 -4.90 -1.16 -14.83
N ARG A 254 -5.85 -2.00 -15.29
CA ARG A 254 -6.18 -2.10 -16.72
C ARG A 254 -6.75 -0.79 -17.23
N ASP A 255 -7.69 -0.20 -16.50
CA ASP A 255 -8.49 0.92 -16.96
C ASP A 255 -7.66 2.22 -16.96
N ILE A 256 -6.82 2.46 -15.95
CA ILE A 256 -5.84 3.56 -15.99
C ILE A 256 -4.79 3.36 -17.10
N ALA A 257 -4.25 2.14 -17.27
CA ALA A 257 -3.23 1.89 -18.28
C ALA A 257 -3.77 2.02 -19.71
N ASN A 258 -5.03 1.63 -19.96
CA ASN A 258 -5.70 1.87 -21.24
C ASN A 258 -5.81 3.39 -21.51
N ALA A 259 -6.35 4.15 -20.56
CA ALA A 259 -6.56 5.59 -20.71
C ALA A 259 -5.23 6.34 -20.94
N LEU A 260 -4.17 6.00 -20.20
CA LEU A 260 -2.84 6.58 -20.38
C LEU A 260 -2.23 6.22 -21.75
N ASN A 261 -2.35 4.96 -22.18
CA ASN A 261 -1.90 4.53 -23.50
C ASN A 261 -2.64 5.25 -24.65
N GLU A 262 -3.94 5.52 -24.52
CA GLU A 262 -4.71 6.33 -25.49
C GLU A 262 -4.20 7.79 -25.59
N GLN A 263 -3.61 8.31 -24.51
CA GLN A 263 -2.95 9.62 -24.46
C GLN A 263 -1.44 9.56 -24.81
N ASN A 264 -0.89 8.38 -25.11
CA ASN A 264 0.54 8.11 -25.28
C ASN A 264 1.41 8.41 -24.05
N ILE A 265 0.80 8.46 -22.85
CA ILE A 265 1.52 8.63 -21.59
C ILE A 265 2.01 7.25 -21.11
N PRO A 266 3.32 7.02 -20.93
CA PRO A 266 3.84 5.76 -20.42
C PRO A 266 3.34 5.48 -18.99
N PHE A 267 2.91 4.25 -18.76
CA PHE A 267 2.51 3.76 -17.44
C PHE A 267 3.45 2.65 -16.96
N TYR A 268 3.88 2.75 -15.70
CA TYR A 268 4.71 1.73 -15.04
C TYR A 268 4.09 1.30 -13.72
N LEU A 269 3.98 -0.02 -13.54
CA LEU A 269 3.68 -0.64 -12.26
C LEU A 269 4.99 -1.00 -11.55
N VAL A 270 5.25 -0.34 -10.42
CA VAL A 270 6.49 -0.48 -9.65
C VAL A 270 6.22 -1.36 -8.43
N PHE A 271 6.84 -2.54 -8.35
CA PHE A 271 6.68 -3.43 -7.20
C PHE A 271 7.66 -3.10 -6.08
N ASN A 272 7.11 -2.82 -4.89
CA ASN A 272 7.87 -2.72 -3.63
C ASN A 272 8.71 -3.99 -3.38
N PRO A 273 9.97 -3.86 -2.94
CA PRO A 273 10.82 -4.98 -2.54
C PRO A 273 10.41 -5.61 -1.20
N HIS A 274 9.20 -6.17 -1.16
CA HIS A 274 8.67 -6.92 -0.02
C HIS A 274 7.76 -8.06 -0.49
N GLY A 275 7.80 -9.20 0.21
CA GLY A 275 7.06 -10.42 -0.16
C GLY A 275 7.60 -11.12 -1.42
N SER A 276 6.91 -12.19 -1.85
CA SER A 276 7.32 -13.00 -3.00
C SER A 276 6.74 -12.50 -4.33
N SER A 277 7.58 -12.43 -5.36
CA SER A 277 7.20 -12.01 -6.71
C SER A 277 6.15 -12.91 -7.36
N ASP A 278 6.30 -14.23 -7.20
CA ASP A 278 5.39 -15.23 -7.78
C ASP A 278 3.95 -15.08 -7.31
N LEU A 279 3.72 -14.74 -6.03
CA LEU A 279 2.37 -14.59 -5.50
C LEU A 279 1.69 -13.34 -6.08
N THR A 280 2.42 -12.21 -6.13
CA THR A 280 1.92 -10.96 -6.71
C THR A 280 1.59 -11.12 -8.20
N ARG A 281 2.52 -11.69 -8.99
CA ARG A 281 2.34 -11.89 -10.44
C ARG A 281 1.26 -12.93 -10.79
N ARG A 282 0.94 -13.87 -9.88
CA ARG A 282 -0.20 -14.80 -10.06
C ARG A 282 -1.54 -14.12 -9.82
N LYS A 283 -1.64 -13.21 -8.84
CA LYS A 283 -2.87 -12.46 -8.54
C LYS A 283 -3.16 -11.33 -9.55
N LEU A 284 -2.11 -10.73 -10.12
CA LEU A 284 -2.24 -9.66 -11.13
C LEU A 284 -2.31 -10.23 -12.56
N TRP A 285 -3.46 -10.83 -12.90
CA TRP A 285 -3.75 -11.28 -14.27
C TRP A 285 -3.71 -10.16 -15.31
N VAL A 286 -3.85 -8.90 -14.90
CA VAL A 286 -3.75 -7.72 -15.78
C VAL A 286 -2.41 -7.66 -16.55
N LEU A 287 -1.33 -8.19 -15.95
CA LEU A 287 0.02 -8.23 -16.54
C LEU A 287 0.17 -9.24 -17.69
N LYS A 288 -0.87 -10.01 -18.02
CA LYS A 288 -0.89 -10.96 -19.14
C LYS A 288 -1.90 -10.50 -20.21
N PRO A 289 -1.53 -10.39 -21.50
CA PRO A 289 -0.23 -10.07 -22.09
C PRO A 289 -0.23 -8.60 -22.60
N ARG A 290 -0.50 -7.64 -21.72
CA ARG A 290 -0.65 -6.22 -22.09
C ARG A 290 0.71 -5.56 -22.28
N LYS A 291 1.04 -5.17 -23.52
CA LYS A 291 2.36 -4.63 -23.89
C LYS A 291 2.64 -3.20 -23.40
N PHE A 292 1.61 -2.45 -23.01
CA PHE A 292 1.70 -1.03 -22.60
C PHE A 292 1.75 -0.83 -21.06
N ILE A 293 1.69 -1.91 -20.28
CA ILE A 293 1.96 -1.85 -18.84
C ILE A 293 3.42 -2.23 -18.65
N ASN A 294 4.26 -1.23 -18.42
CA ASN A 294 5.65 -1.47 -18.06
C ASN A 294 5.74 -1.93 -16.59
N VAL A 295 6.72 -2.76 -16.26
CA VAL A 295 6.86 -3.33 -14.91
C VAL A 295 8.29 -3.12 -14.40
N VAL A 296 8.42 -2.42 -13.28
CA VAL A 296 9.67 -2.30 -12.52
C VAL A 296 9.55 -3.18 -11.28
N ASP A 297 10.34 -4.25 -11.21
CA ASP A 297 10.28 -5.20 -10.09
C ASP A 297 11.51 -5.07 -9.19
N LEU A 298 11.42 -4.23 -8.16
CA LEU A 298 12.56 -3.86 -7.31
C LEU A 298 13.05 -5.01 -6.41
N ARG A 299 12.32 -6.14 -6.34
CA ARG A 299 12.62 -7.26 -5.42
C ARG A 299 13.96 -7.94 -5.71
N ASP A 300 14.31 -8.13 -6.97
CA ASP A 300 15.53 -8.86 -7.33
C ASP A 300 16.78 -8.00 -7.05
N GLU A 301 16.70 -6.73 -7.44
CA GLU A 301 17.76 -5.75 -7.20
C GLU A 301 17.95 -5.46 -5.69
N PHE A 302 16.87 -5.32 -4.93
CA PHE A 302 16.96 -5.15 -3.47
C PHE A 302 17.60 -6.37 -2.79
N ARG A 303 17.29 -7.58 -3.24
CA ARG A 303 17.94 -8.82 -2.75
C ARG A 303 19.42 -8.86 -3.12
N ARG A 304 19.80 -8.38 -4.32
CA ARG A 304 21.21 -8.26 -4.73
C ARG A 304 21.96 -7.28 -3.83
N ILE A 305 21.51 -6.02 -3.77
CA ILE A 305 22.14 -4.94 -3.01
C ILE A 305 22.25 -5.31 -1.52
N THR A 306 21.16 -5.78 -0.89
CA THR A 306 21.21 -6.10 0.55
C THR A 306 22.16 -7.27 0.87
N LYS A 307 22.28 -8.25 -0.03
CA LYS A 307 23.28 -9.34 0.10
C LYS A 307 24.71 -8.83 -0.13
N GLU A 308 24.93 -8.05 -1.18
CA GLU A 308 26.26 -7.58 -1.63
C GLU A 308 26.92 -6.66 -0.60
N TYR A 309 26.15 -5.74 -0.02
CA TYR A 309 26.62 -4.79 1.00
C TYR A 309 26.38 -5.25 2.44
N GLY A 310 25.97 -6.51 2.67
CA GLY A 310 25.77 -7.08 4.01
C GLY A 310 24.71 -6.36 4.85
N ILE A 311 23.67 -5.81 4.23
CA ILE A 311 22.64 -5.01 4.89
C ILE A 311 21.55 -5.92 5.47
N ASP A 312 21.47 -5.98 6.81
CA ASP A 312 20.32 -6.60 7.48
C ASP A 312 19.04 -5.80 7.20
N GLN A 313 18.08 -6.46 6.52
CA GLN A 313 16.82 -5.86 6.11
C GLN A 313 15.91 -5.48 7.29
N ASN A 314 16.12 -6.03 8.48
CA ASN A 314 15.39 -5.63 9.68
C ASN A 314 15.79 -4.20 10.13
N THR A 315 17.02 -3.76 9.83
CA THR A 315 17.49 -2.38 10.11
C THR A 315 16.94 -1.34 9.14
N LEU A 316 16.11 -1.74 8.17
CA LEU A 316 15.54 -0.90 7.11
C LEU A 316 14.07 -0.49 7.37
N LYS A 317 13.63 -0.62 8.63
CA LYS A 317 12.30 -0.25 9.11
C LYS A 317 12.37 0.88 10.15
N LEU A 318 11.26 1.54 10.42
CA LEU A 318 11.15 2.51 11.51
C LEU A 318 11.17 1.82 12.89
N PRO A 319 11.52 2.53 13.98
CA PRO A 319 11.38 1.99 15.33
C PRO A 319 9.92 1.68 15.64
N HIS A 320 9.62 0.42 15.96
CA HIS A 320 8.27 -0.08 16.31
C HIS A 320 7.20 0.03 15.19
N ASP A 321 7.60 0.26 13.94
CA ASP A 321 6.71 0.34 12.79
C ASP A 321 7.35 -0.37 11.57
N GLU A 322 6.57 -1.15 10.84
CA GLU A 322 7.01 -1.93 9.68
C GLU A 322 7.30 -1.08 8.43
N HIS A 323 6.91 0.19 8.44
CA HIS A 323 7.21 1.13 7.36
C HIS A 323 8.73 1.32 7.13
N PRO A 324 9.15 1.59 5.87
CA PRO A 324 10.53 1.88 5.52
C PRO A 324 11.09 3.09 6.29
N ASN A 325 12.32 2.98 6.80
CA ASN A 325 13.05 4.15 7.29
C ASN A 325 13.77 4.89 6.15
N ALA A 326 14.35 6.06 6.45
CA ALA A 326 15.07 6.89 5.49
C ALA A 326 16.15 6.13 4.70
N ARG A 327 16.86 5.17 5.32
CA ARG A 327 17.86 4.34 4.61
C ARG A 327 17.21 3.42 3.57
N LYS A 328 16.02 2.88 3.85
CA LYS A 328 15.25 2.12 2.85
C LYS A 328 14.70 3.02 1.75
N HIS A 329 14.23 4.22 2.08
CA HIS A 329 13.79 5.19 1.07
C HIS A 329 14.90 5.58 0.10
N ALA A 330 16.13 5.81 0.59
CA ALA A 330 17.28 6.06 -0.27
C ALA A 330 17.53 4.91 -1.26
N LEU A 331 17.56 3.66 -0.77
CA LEU A 331 17.70 2.46 -1.60
C LEU A 331 16.57 2.32 -2.63
N LEU A 332 15.31 2.58 -2.24
CA LEU A 332 14.16 2.57 -3.15
C LEU A 332 14.33 3.58 -4.28
N ALA A 333 14.72 4.81 -3.95
CA ALA A 333 14.99 5.84 -4.93
C ALA A 333 16.19 5.50 -5.83
N ASP A 334 17.22 4.80 -5.33
CA ASP A 334 18.40 4.43 -6.13
C ASP A 334 18.02 3.39 -7.20
N MET A 335 17.36 2.31 -6.77
CA MET A 335 16.91 1.25 -7.67
C MET A 335 15.88 1.76 -8.69
N LEU A 336 14.95 2.63 -8.26
CA LEU A 336 13.95 3.21 -9.14
C LEU A 336 14.55 4.23 -10.11
N THR A 337 15.49 5.07 -9.66
CA THR A 337 16.26 5.95 -10.57
C THR A 337 16.98 5.11 -11.61
N ALA A 338 17.76 4.10 -11.21
CA ALA A 338 18.50 3.25 -12.15
C ALA A 338 17.58 2.53 -13.15
N SER A 339 16.42 2.05 -12.69
CA SER A 339 15.39 1.44 -13.55
C SER A 339 14.83 2.43 -14.56
N LEU A 340 14.54 3.66 -14.14
CA LEU A 340 14.00 4.70 -15.01
C LEU A 340 15.05 5.26 -15.97
N LEU A 341 16.32 5.44 -15.57
CA LEU A 341 17.36 5.95 -16.47
C LEU A 341 17.57 5.06 -17.71
N GLY A 342 17.44 3.74 -17.56
CA GLY A 342 17.49 2.80 -18.70
C GLY A 342 16.31 2.92 -19.68
N GLU A 343 15.21 3.55 -19.26
CA GLU A 343 14.00 3.81 -20.05
C GLU A 343 13.94 5.25 -20.54
N PHE A 344 14.37 6.23 -19.74
CA PHE A 344 14.60 7.63 -20.12
C PHE A 344 15.59 7.70 -21.30
N ALA A 345 16.63 6.85 -21.34
CA ALA A 345 17.51 6.75 -22.50
C ALA A 345 16.83 6.24 -23.80
N ARG A 346 15.57 5.79 -23.74
CA ARG A 346 14.73 5.38 -24.89
C ARG A 346 13.60 6.36 -25.20
N LEU A 347 13.19 7.15 -24.21
CA LEU A 347 12.30 8.29 -24.40
C LEU A 347 13.14 9.42 -24.98
N ASP A 348 13.07 9.62 -26.29
CA ASP A 348 13.84 10.64 -26.98
C ASP A 348 13.40 12.04 -26.52
N PHE A 349 14.19 12.65 -25.63
CA PHE A 349 13.95 13.99 -25.07
C PHE A 349 14.23 15.13 -26.06
N THR A 350 14.15 14.87 -27.36
CA THR A 350 14.14 15.92 -28.38
C THR A 350 12.83 16.70 -28.30
N ILE A 351 12.90 17.79 -27.54
CA ILE A 351 11.89 18.85 -27.41
C ILE A 351 11.36 19.22 -28.81
N LYS A 352 10.04 19.34 -28.92
CA LYS A 352 9.32 19.69 -30.15
C LYS A 352 8.98 21.18 -30.20
#